data_AF-A0A1H8I2F9-F1
#
_entry.id   AF-A0A1H8I2F9-F1
#
_cell.length_a   1.000
_cell.length_b   1.000
_cell.length_c   1.000
_cell.angle_alpha   90.00
_cell.angle_beta   90.00
_cell.angle_gamma   90.00
#
_symmetry.space_group_name_H-M   'P 1'
#
loop_
_entity.id
_entity.type
_entity.pdbx_description
1 polymer ?
#
loop_
_entity_poly.entity_id
_entity_poly.type
_entity_poly.pdbx_seq_one_letter_code
_entity_poly.pdbx_strand_id
1 'polypeptide(L)' 'MKGEEKSDWISRGKTISQLILELQSFEDQNLLVEISIDDGVTKKPISLVVKSGGVCVLVNCAQ' A
#
# COMPACT_ATOMS: atom_id res chain seq x y z
N MET A 1 -22.39 -14.86 19.74
CA MET A 1 -22.76 -15.37 18.40
C MET A 1 -21.81 -14.73 17.39
N LYS A 2 -21.25 -15.56 16.49
CA LYS A 2 -20.42 -15.28 15.31
C LYS A 2 -19.36 -14.18 15.42
N GLY A 3 -18.11 -14.59 15.63
CA GLY A 3 -16.96 -13.84 15.13
C GLY A 3 -17.09 -13.75 13.61
N GLU A 4 -17.31 -12.55 13.11
CA GLU A 4 -17.23 -12.28 11.69
C GLU A 4 -15.78 -12.49 11.27
N GLU A 5 -15.57 -13.38 10.31
CA GLU A 5 -14.34 -13.50 9.54
C GLU A 5 -13.92 -12.10 9.09
N LYS A 6 -12.97 -11.48 9.81
CA LYS A 6 -12.22 -10.33 9.28
C LYS A 6 -11.48 -10.87 8.07
N SER A 7 -12.16 -10.72 6.94
CA SER A 7 -11.95 -11.45 5.73
C SER A 7 -10.48 -11.44 5.30
N ASP A 8 -9.96 -12.63 4.95
CA ASP A 8 -8.57 -12.90 4.55
C ASP A 8 -7.98 -11.91 3.53
N TRP A 9 -8.82 -11.16 2.80
CA TRP A 9 -8.35 -10.14 1.88
C TRP A 9 -7.66 -8.94 2.56
N ILE A 10 -8.01 -8.63 3.83
CA ILE A 10 -7.40 -7.51 4.58
C ILE A 10 -5.96 -7.85 5.00
N SER A 11 -5.66 -9.13 5.30
CA SER A 11 -4.35 -9.59 5.77
C SER A 11 -3.40 -10.06 4.65
N ARG A 12 -3.93 -10.38 3.46
CA ARG A 12 -3.14 -11.02 2.39
C ARG A 12 -2.00 -10.15 1.85
N GLY A 13 -2.16 -8.82 1.86
CA GLY A 13 -1.21 -7.89 1.26
C GLY A 13 -1.01 -8.10 -0.25
N LYS A 14 0.00 -7.43 -0.81
CA LYS A 14 0.46 -7.61 -2.21
C LYS A 14 1.97 -7.79 -2.22
N THR A 15 2.48 -8.59 -3.15
CA THR A 15 3.92 -8.62 -3.45
C THR A 15 4.32 -7.35 -4.22
N ILE A 16 5.63 -7.08 -4.28
CA ILE A 16 6.17 -6.00 -5.12
C ILE A 16 5.75 -6.18 -6.58
N SER A 17 5.81 -7.41 -7.11
CA SER A 17 5.46 -7.68 -8.51
C SER A 17 3.98 -7.40 -8.81
N GLN A 18 3.07 -7.77 -7.91
CA GLN A 18 1.64 -7.47 -8.05
C GLN A 18 1.38 -5.96 -8.01
N LEU A 19 2.03 -5.25 -7.08
CA LEU A 19 1.91 -3.80 -6.99
C LEU A 19 2.43 -3.11 -8.26
N ILE A 20 3.59 -3.52 -8.78
CA ILE A 20 4.15 -2.95 -10.03
C ILE A 20 3.19 -3.13 -11.20
N LEU A 21 2.59 -4.33 -11.36
CA LEU A 21 1.64 -4.57 -12.44
C LEU A 21 0.42 -3.65 -12.37
N GLU A 22 -0.09 -3.39 -11.16
CA GLU A 22 -1.20 -2.46 -10.97
C GLU A 22 -0.79 -1.03 -11.28
N LEU A 23 0.36 -0.57 -10.81
CA LEU A 23 0.87 0.77 -11.12
C LEU A 23 1.08 0.97 -12.63
N GLN A 24 1.63 -0.04 -13.32
CA GLN A 24 1.81 0.00 -14.78
C GLN A 24 0.51 0.00 -15.59
N SER A 25 -0.62 -0.39 -14.98
CA SER A 25 -1.92 -0.39 -15.65
C SER A 25 -2.55 1.01 -15.77
N PHE A 26 -2.03 2.01 -15.06
CA PHE A 26 -2.49 3.40 -15.16
C PHE A 26 -1.99 4.03 -16.45
N GLU A 27 -2.86 4.74 -17.17
CA GLU A 27 -2.48 5.42 -18.42
C GLU A 27 -1.42 6.51 -18.16
N ASP A 28 -1.60 7.32 -17.11
CA ASP A 28 -0.63 8.34 -16.71
C ASP A 28 0.32 7.80 -15.62
N GLN A 29 1.55 7.50 -16.03
CA GLN A 29 2.62 7.04 -15.15
C GLN A 29 3.29 8.16 -14.33
N ASN A 30 2.87 9.43 -14.49
CA ASN A 30 3.40 10.56 -13.73
C ASN A 30 2.55 10.94 -12.51
N LEU A 31 1.47 10.20 -12.25
CA LEU A 31 0.63 10.43 -11.08
C LEU A 31 1.43 10.24 -9.78
N LEU A 32 1.23 11.17 -8.84
CA LEU A 32 1.82 11.07 -7.52
C LEU A 32 1.21 9.89 -6.76
N VAL A 33 2.06 9.04 -6.19
CA VAL A 33 1.63 7.91 -5.37
C VAL A 33 1.57 8.33 -3.90
N GLU A 34 0.40 8.18 -3.30
CA GLU A 34 0.14 8.41 -1.88
C GLU A 34 -0.33 7.13 -1.18
N ILE A 35 -0.03 7.00 0.10
CA ILE A 35 -0.48 5.91 0.97
C ILE A 35 -1.54 6.41 1.94
N SER A 36 -2.54 5.56 2.19
CA SER A 36 -3.55 5.71 3.23
C SER A 36 -3.62 4.44 4.06
N ILE A 37 -3.87 4.59 5.36
CA ILE A 37 -4.07 3.48 6.32
C ILE A 37 -5.44 3.56 7.01
N ASP A 38 -6.30 4.45 6.52
CA ASP A 38 -7.61 4.80 7.09
C ASP A 38 -8.68 4.87 5.97
N ASP A 39 -8.63 3.90 5.06
CA ASP A 39 -9.58 3.74 3.95
C ASP A 39 -9.72 4.98 3.06
N GLY A 40 -8.63 5.73 2.89
CA GLY A 40 -8.54 6.89 2.02
C GLY A 40 -8.89 8.23 2.65
N VAL A 41 -9.23 8.27 3.95
CA VAL A 41 -9.59 9.50 4.67
C VAL A 41 -8.40 10.47 4.74
N THR A 42 -7.21 9.96 5.04
CA THR A 42 -5.96 10.72 4.96
C THR A 42 -4.99 10.08 3.98
N LYS A 43 -4.20 10.92 3.32
CA LYS A 43 -3.19 10.51 2.35
C LYS A 43 -1.86 11.16 2.65
N LYS A 44 -0.79 10.41 2.44
CA LYS A 44 0.58 10.86 2.65
C LYS A 44 1.44 10.45 1.46
N PRO A 45 2.35 11.31 0.97
CA PRO A 45 3.26 10.93 -0.10
C PRO A 45 4.21 9.82 0.36
N ILE A 46 4.63 8.97 -0.56
CA ILE A 46 5.69 7.99 -0.26
C ILE A 46 7.05 8.68 -0.44
N SER A 47 7.84 8.73 0.63
CA SER A 47 9.16 9.34 0.63
C SER A 47 10.27 8.32 0.32
N LEU A 48 10.16 7.11 0.88
CA LEU A 48 11.14 6.05 0.72
C LEU A 48 10.47 4.69 0.59
N VAL A 49 11.12 3.78 -0.14
CA VAL A 49 10.76 2.36 -0.20
C VAL A 49 11.93 1.58 0.37
N VAL A 50 11.72 0.87 1.47
CA VAL A 50 12.79 0.17 2.20
C VAL A 50 12.44 -1.29 2.45
N LYS A 51 13.45 -2.15 2.56
CA LYS A 51 13.29 -3.51 3.05
C LYS A 51 13.53 -3.52 4.56
N SER A 52 12.52 -3.89 5.34
CA SER A 52 12.61 -4.02 6.79
C SER A 52 11.78 -5.20 7.26
N GLY A 53 12.28 -5.98 8.23
CA GLY A 53 11.55 -7.13 8.76
C GLY A 53 11.15 -8.19 7.72
N GLY A 54 11.88 -8.29 6.60
CA GLY A 54 11.57 -9.22 5.52
C GLY A 54 10.49 -8.74 4.53
N VAL A 55 9.92 -7.54 4.72
CA VAL A 55 8.87 -6.97 3.86
C VAL A 55 9.31 -5.65 3.21
N CYS A 56 8.61 -5.26 2.15
CA CYS A 56 8.75 -3.95 1.52
C CYS A 56 7.86 -2.94 2.26
N VAL A 57 8.46 -1.87 2.77
CA VAL A 57 7.76 -0.83 3.53
C VAL A 57 7.78 0.49 2.76
N LEU A 58 6.61 1.07 2.58
CA LEU A 58 6.41 2.41 2.02
C LEU A 58 6.43 3.41 3.18
N VAL A 59 7.44 4.27 3.21
CA VAL A 59 7.68 5.18 4.33
C VAL A 59 7.31 6.60 3.90
N ASN A 60 6.49 7.26 4.70
CA ASN A 60 6.34 8.71 4.67
C ASN A 60 7.30 9.31 5.71
N CYS A 61 8.19 10.21 5.27
CA CYS A 61 9.19 10.86 6.14
C CYS A 61 8.77 12.26 6.59
N ALA A 62 7.51 12.66 6.37
CA ALA A 62 7.04 13.94 6.87
C ALA A 62 6.88 13.84 8.40
N GLN A 63 7.66 14.65 9.13
CA GLN A 63 7.48 14.89 10.56
C GLN A 63 6.21 15.70 10.82
#